data_AF-A0A4Q3TDU0-F1
#
_entry.id   AF-A0A4Q3TDU0-F1
#
_cell.length_a   1.000
_cell.length_b   1.000
_cell.length_c   1.000
_cell.angle_alpha   90.00
_cell.angle_beta   90.00
_cell.angle_gamma   90.00
#
_symmetry.space_group_name_H-M   'P 1'
#
loop_
_entity.id
_entity.type
_entity.pdbx_description
1 polymer ?
#
loop_
_entity_poly.entity_id
_entity_poly.type
_entity_poly.pdbx_seq_one_letter_code
_entity_poly.pdbx_strand_id
1 'polypeptide(L)'
;TLDYRDEQGRASQRTIWPVTVGYHETVRLLVAWCELRSDFRNFRTDRVAAAEFLDDRYPERPAVLRARWRVQVEAERKRHGAKDAACGT
;
A
#
# COMPACT_ATOMS: atom_id res chain seq x y z
N THR A 1 6.13 -13.39 2.09
CA THR A 1 6.30 -12.63 0.83
C THR A 1 4.98 -12.56 0.07
N LEU A 2 4.84 -11.63 -0.88
CA LEU A 2 3.64 -11.45 -1.71
C LEU A 2 4.01 -11.58 -3.18
N ASP A 3 3.38 -12.53 -3.87
CA ASP A 3 3.45 -12.66 -5.33
C ASP A 3 2.32 -11.85 -5.95
N TYR A 4 2.69 -10.77 -6.63
CA TYR A 4 1.75 -9.75 -7.08
C TYR A 4 1.91 -9.44 -8.56
N ARG A 5 0.78 -9.33 -9.26
CA ARG A 5 0.72 -8.83 -10.64
C ARG A 5 0.32 -7.36 -10.67
N ASP A 6 1.14 -6.54 -11.34
CA ASP A 6 0.81 -5.12 -11.55
C ASP A 6 -0.32 -4.93 -12.59
N GLU A 7 -0.65 -3.68 -12.88
CA GLU A 7 -1.68 -3.32 -13.89
C GLU A 7 -1.34 -3.79 -15.30
N GLN A 8 -0.06 -4.00 -15.60
CA GLN A 8 0.39 -4.51 -16.89
C GLN A 8 0.57 -6.03 -16.87
N GLY A 9 0.16 -6.71 -15.79
CA GLY A 9 0.25 -8.16 -15.63
C GLY A 9 1.65 -8.67 -15.27
N ARG A 10 2.62 -7.78 -14.99
CA ARG A 10 3.98 -8.20 -14.64
C ARG A 10 4.00 -8.75 -13.23
N ALA A 11 4.52 -9.97 -13.09
CA ALA A 11 4.68 -10.62 -11.80
C ALA A 11 5.89 -10.03 -11.04
N SER A 12 5.73 -9.86 -9.74
CA SER A 12 6.81 -9.50 -8.83
C SER A 12 6.60 -10.14 -7.47
N GLN A 13 7.68 -10.61 -6.87
CA GLN A 13 7.68 -11.07 -5.49
C GLN A 13 8.18 -9.95 -4.58
N ARG A 14 7.48 -9.68 -3.49
CA ARG A 14 7.77 -8.55 -2.60
C ARG A 14 7.59 -8.93 -1.14
N THR A 15 8.51 -8.52 -0.29
CA THR A 15 8.25 -8.45 1.15
C THR A 15 7.42 -7.21 1.42
N ILE A 16 6.27 -7.42 2.06
CA ILE A 16 5.37 -6.35 2.46
C ILE A 16 4.99 -6.49 3.92
N TRP A 17 4.72 -5.36 4.55
CA TRP A 17 4.27 -5.28 5.94
C TRP A 17 2.89 -4.66 5.99
N PRO A 18 1.82 -5.48 6.16
CA PRO A 18 0.45 -5.02 6.20
C PRO A 18 0.20 -3.94 7.26
N VAL A 19 -0.52 -2.89 6.87
CA VAL A 19 -0.92 -1.79 7.76
C VAL A 19 -2.41 -1.83 8.00
N THR A 20 -3.20 -1.86 6.93
CA THR A 20 -4.67 -1.90 6.97
C THR A 20 -5.24 -2.47 5.67
N VAL A 21 -6.54 -2.78 5.68
CA VAL A 21 -7.32 -3.05 4.47
C VAL A 21 -8.31 -1.90 4.26
N GLY A 22 -8.34 -1.35 3.05
CA GLY A 22 -9.30 -0.37 2.60
C GLY A 22 -10.19 -0.93 1.49
N TYR A 23 -11.25 -0.20 1.17
CA TYR A 23 -12.12 -0.48 0.05
C TYR A 23 -12.07 0.70 -0.91
N HIS A 24 -11.85 0.42 -2.20
CA HIS A 24 -12.00 1.37 -3.27
C HIS A 24 -13.05 0.83 -4.23
N GLU A 25 -14.23 1.46 -4.22
CA GLU A 25 -15.42 0.98 -4.93
C GLU A 25 -15.74 -0.47 -4.55
N THR A 26 -15.60 -1.41 -5.49
CA THR A 26 -15.86 -2.85 -5.30
C THR A 26 -14.60 -3.66 -5.00
N VAL A 27 -13.43 -3.01 -4.94
CA VAL A 27 -12.13 -3.69 -4.80
C VAL A 27 -11.56 -3.50 -3.40
N ARG A 28 -11.08 -4.60 -2.82
CA ARG A 28 -10.33 -4.61 -1.56
C ARG A 28 -8.87 -4.25 -1.81
N LEU A 29 -8.38 -3.26 -1.07
CA LEU A 29 -7.00 -2.79 -1.11
C LEU A 29 -6.30 -3.18 0.19
N LEU A 30 -5.24 -3.96 0.09
CA LEU A 30 -4.28 -4.15 1.17
C LEU A 30 -3.26 -3.01 1.14
N VAL A 31 -3.23 -2.20 2.18
CA VAL A 31 -2.24 -1.14 2.33
C VAL A 31 -1.07 -1.67 3.14
N ALA A 32 0.13 -1.62 2.58
CA ALA A 32 1.33 -2.18 3.19
C ALA A 32 2.57 -1.36 2.87
N TRP A 33 3.57 -1.40 3.76
CA TRP A 33 4.92 -0.96 3.43
C TRP A 33 5.59 -2.00 2.55
N CYS A 34 6.12 -1.58 1.41
CA CYS A 34 6.80 -2.46 0.47
C CYS A 34 8.30 -2.22 0.56
N GLU A 35 9.08 -3.21 0.98
CA GLU A 35 10.54 -3.06 1.14
C GLU A 35 11.22 -2.74 -0.18
N LEU A 36 10.82 -3.43 -1.26
CA LEU A 36 11.38 -3.24 -2.60
C LEU A 36 11.21 -1.79 -3.11
N ARG A 37 10.17 -1.08 -2.67
CA ARG A 37 9.93 0.32 -3.04
C ARG A 37 10.28 1.30 -1.93
N SER A 38 10.54 0.81 -0.73
CA SER A 38 10.72 1.61 0.49
C SER A 38 9.64 2.68 0.65
N ASP A 39 8.38 2.28 0.46
CA ASP A 39 7.23 3.17 0.47
C ASP A 39 5.92 2.41 0.76
N PHE A 40 4.88 3.12 1.20
CA PHE A 40 3.54 2.57 1.37
C PHE A 40 2.86 2.41 0.00
N ARG A 41 2.25 1.24 -0.21
CA ARG A 41 1.58 0.90 -1.47
C ARG A 41 0.26 0.20 -1.21
N ASN A 42 -0.68 0.44 -2.12
CA ASN A 42 -1.98 -0.22 -2.17
C ASN A 42 -1.88 -1.42 -3.11
N PHE A 43 -2.13 -2.61 -2.59
CA PHE A 43 -2.16 -3.86 -3.33
C PHE A 43 -3.61 -4.29 -3.47
N ARG A 44 -4.10 -4.45 -4.70
CA ARG A 44 -5.46 -4.99 -4.88
C ARG A 44 -5.44 -6.48 -4.57
N THR A 45 -6.32 -6.93 -3.69
CA THR A 45 -6.31 -8.32 -3.24
C THR A 45 -6.65 -9.31 -4.36
N ASP A 46 -7.40 -8.88 -5.38
CA ASP A 46 -7.74 -9.67 -6.57
C ASP A 46 -6.53 -9.95 -7.49
N ARG A 47 -5.42 -9.21 -7.34
CA ARG A 47 -4.19 -9.39 -8.12
C ARG A 47 -3.06 -10.09 -7.36
N VAL A 48 -3.33 -10.54 -6.14
CA VAL A 48 -2.42 -11.36 -5.35
C VAL A 48 -2.51 -12.80 -5.84
N ALA A 49 -1.42 -13.32 -6.40
CA ALA A 49 -1.36 -14.69 -6.89
C ALA A 49 -1.09 -15.68 -5.76
N ALA A 50 -0.20 -15.32 -4.82
CA ALA A 50 0.12 -16.08 -3.64
C ALA A 50 0.64 -15.14 -2.54
N ALA A 51 0.52 -15.58 -1.29
CA ALA A 51 1.10 -14.91 -0.14
C ALA A 51 1.63 -15.94 0.85
N GLU A 52 2.85 -15.70 1.33
CA GLU A 52 3.49 -16.47 2.37
C GLU A 52 3.66 -15.57 3.59
N PHE A 53 3.27 -16.06 4.77
CA PHE A 53 3.50 -15.35 6.03
C PHE A 53 4.91 -15.69 6.50
N LEU A 54 5.74 -14.67 6.65
CA LEU A 54 7.11 -14.83 7.13
C LEU A 54 7.10 -14.83 8.65
N ASP A 55 7.98 -15.64 9.26
CA ASP A 55 8.24 -15.61 10.70
C ASP A 55 9.04 -14.37 11.12
N ASP A 56 9.50 -13.58 10.15
CA ASP A 56 10.22 -12.34 10.37
C ASP A 56 9.40 -11.34 11.19
N ARG A 57 10.06 -10.70 12.15
CA ARG A 57 9.46 -9.59 12.87
C ARG A 57 9.47 -8.35 11.99
N TYR A 58 8.43 -7.52 12.16
CA TYR A 58 8.37 -6.21 11.52
C TYR A 58 9.66 -5.45 11.81
N PRO A 59 10.26 -4.78 10.80
CA PRO A 59 11.49 -4.00 10.98
C PRO A 59 11.29 -2.85 11.97
N GLU A 60 10.05 -2.43 12.18
CA GLU A 60 9.66 -1.46 13.19
C GLU A 60 8.38 -1.89 13.93
N ARG A 61 8.06 -1.25 15.05
CA ARG A 61 6.82 -1.58 15.78
C ARG A 61 5.60 -1.28 14.89
N PRO A 62 4.59 -2.16 14.79
CA PRO A 62 3.41 -1.94 13.94
C PRO A 62 2.68 -0.61 14.18
N ALA A 63 2.75 -0.06 15.40
CA ALA A 63 2.19 1.26 15.72
C ALA A 63 2.93 2.41 15.02
N VAL A 64 4.25 2.32 14.87
CA VAL A 64 5.07 3.31 14.16
C VAL A 64 4.78 3.25 12.67
N LEU A 65 4.70 2.04 12.11
CA LEU A 65 4.34 1.82 10.72
C LEU A 65 2.96 2.44 10.38
N ARG A 66 1.96 2.22 11.25
CA ARG A 66 0.64 2.84 11.13
C ARG A 66 0.68 4.37 11.27
N ALA A 67 1.49 4.91 12.17
CA ALA A 67 1.62 6.36 12.34
C ALA A 67 2.25 7.02 11.10
N ARG A 68 3.34 6.44 10.56
CA ARG A 68 3.98 6.88 9.32
C ARG A 68 3.00 6.86 8.15
N TRP A 69 2.26 5.78 8.01
CA TRP A 69 1.23 5.65 6.97
C TRP A 69 0.15 6.75 7.08
N ARG A 70 -0.36 7.03 8.29
CA ARG A 70 -1.34 8.10 8.51
C ARG A 70 -0.83 9.47 8.06
N VAL A 71 0.42 9.80 8.39
CA VAL A 71 1.05 11.05 7.98
C VAL A 71 1.12 11.15 6.45
N GLN A 72 1.52 10.07 5.77
CA GLN A 72 1.58 10.03 4.31
C GLN A 72 0.19 10.19 3.67
N VAL A 73 -0.82 9.48 4.15
CA VAL A 73 -2.20 9.59 3.64
C VAL A 73 -2.73 11.01 3.81
N GLU A 74 -2.45 11.66 4.94
CA GLU A 74 -2.85 13.05 5.16
C GLU A 74 -2.16 14.00 4.17
N ALA A 75 -0.86 13.81 3.92
CA ALA A 75 -0.11 14.59 2.94
C ALA A 75 -0.62 14.37 1.50
N GLU A 76 -0.92 13.12 1.13
CA GLU A 76 -1.50 12.77 -0.17
C GLU A 76 -2.90 13.37 -0.35
N ARG A 77 -3.77 13.30 0.67
CA ARG A 77 -5.10 13.92 0.65
C ARG A 77 -5.02 15.44 0.44
N LYS A 78 -4.12 16.12 1.14
CA LYS A 78 -3.86 17.56 0.95
C LYS A 78 -3.38 17.86 -0.47
N ARG A 79 -2.50 17.02 -1.03
CA ARG A 79 -2.00 17.17 -2.40
C ARG A 79 -3.10 16.96 -3.45
N HIS A 80 -3.96 15.95 -3.28
CA HIS A 80 -5.07 15.69 -4.21
C HIS A 80 -6.11 16.82 -4.17
N GLY A 81 -6.55 17.25 -2.98
CA GLY A 81 -7.46 18.40 -2.86
C GLY A 81 -6.89 19.70 -3.43
N ALA A 82 -5.57 19.92 -3.36
CA ALA A 82 -4.91 21.05 -4.00
C ALA A 82 -4.84 20.93 -5.53
N LYS A 83 -4.69 19.71 -6.07
CA LYS A 83 -4.71 19.46 -7.53
C LYS A 83 -6.11 19.62 -8.11
N ASP A 84 -7.14 19.16 -7.41
CA ASP A 84 -8.54 19.32 -7.81
C ASP A 84 -8.93 20.81 -7.83
N ALA A 85 -8.44 21.59 -6.86
CA ALA A 85 -8.61 23.05 -6.84
C ALA A 85 -7.83 23.78 -7.94
N ALA A 86 -6.67 23.25 -8.36
CA ALA A 86 -5.82 23.87 -9.39
C ALA A 86 -6.23 23.51 -10.84
N CYS A 87 -7.00 22.45 -11.06
CA CYS A 87 -7.50 22.06 -12.39
C CYS A 87 -8.88 22.67 -12.73
N GLY A 88 -9.48 23.42 -11.80
CA GLY A 88 -10.81 24.02 -11.93
C GLY A 88 -10.83 25.50 -12.32
N THR A 89 -9.92 25.97 -13.18
CA THR A 89 -9.97 27.30 -13.84
C THR A 89 -9.49 27.15 -15.27
#